data_AF-A0A2F0AIG6-F1
#
_entry.id   AF-A0A2F0AIG6-F1
#
_cell.length_a   1.000
_cell.length_b   1.000
_cell.length_c   1.000
_cell.angle_alpha   90.00
_cell.angle_beta   90.00
_cell.angle_gamma   90.00
#
_symmetry.space_group_name_H-M   'P 1'
#
loop_
_entity.id
_entity.type
_entity.pdbx_description
1 polymer ?
#
loop_
_entity_poly.entity_id
_entity_poly.type
_entity_poly.pdbx_seq_one_letter_code
_entity_poly.pdbx_strand_id
1 'polypeptide(L)'
;MQNNKNSKILIILFTADFYKYYYALNLASTYKATNKDVSIFYTGYAINFLSKYWKKYDRKKINNKLIKKKMPGYIEILGLCADLKVNFYFCNTALDFLNSSDTNFLHNINIKSTPLYKILNKYKNEQTIFI
;
A
#
# COMPACT_ATOMS: atom_id res chain seq x y z
N MET A 1 9.70 1.91 33.09
CA MET A 1 8.71 1.79 31.99
C MET A 1 9.27 2.50 30.78
N GLN A 2 9.67 1.78 29.73
CA GLN A 2 10.21 2.41 28.52
C GLN A 2 9.07 3.16 27.81
N ASN A 3 9.31 4.44 27.50
CA ASN A 3 8.42 5.28 26.72
C ASN A 3 7.97 4.54 25.45
N ASN A 4 6.67 4.30 25.32
CA ASN A 4 6.00 3.87 24.09
C ASN A 4 6.21 4.96 23.02
N LYS A 5 7.38 4.99 22.38
CA LYS A 5 7.54 5.70 21.10
C LYS A 5 6.57 5.01 20.13
N ASN A 6 5.64 5.76 19.56
CA ASN A 6 4.87 5.33 18.38
C ASN A 6 5.88 4.86 17.32
N SER A 7 6.11 3.54 17.25
CA SER A 7 7.08 2.98 16.32
C SER A 7 6.55 3.17 14.90
N LYS A 8 7.44 3.56 13.99
CA LYS A 8 7.08 3.74 12.59
C LYS A 8 7.28 2.44 11.85
N ILE A 9 6.36 2.15 10.93
CA ILE A 9 6.47 1.01 10.04
C ILE A 9 6.41 1.50 8.60
N LEU A 10 7.42 1.15 7.83
CA LEU A 10 7.42 1.27 6.38
C LEU A 10 7.11 -0.09 5.77
N ILE A 11 6.06 -0.16 4.96
CA ILE A 11 5.76 -1.34 4.13
C ILE A 11 6.10 -0.98 2.69
N ILE A 12 7.11 -1.63 2.13
CA ILE A 12 7.48 -1.52 0.72
C ILE A 12 6.70 -2.60 -0.04
N LEU A 13 5.76 -2.18 -0.88
CA LEU A 13 4.99 -3.07 -1.75
C LEU A 13 5.66 -3.13 -3.12
N PHE A 14 6.34 -4.23 -3.39
CA PHE A 14 6.96 -4.58 -4.68
C PHE A 14 6.41 -5.94 -5.14
N THR A 15 5.13 -5.99 -5.52
CA THR A 15 4.49 -7.26 -5.88
C THR A 15 3.51 -7.10 -7.03
N ALA A 16 3.48 -8.11 -7.90
CA ALA A 16 2.43 -8.28 -8.91
C ALA A 16 1.32 -9.26 -8.44
N ASP A 17 1.48 -9.87 -7.27
CA ASP A 17 0.48 -10.79 -6.71
C ASP A 17 -0.56 -10.00 -5.91
N PHE A 18 -1.81 -10.05 -6.37
CA PHE A 18 -2.92 -9.33 -5.75
C PHE A 18 -3.18 -9.76 -4.31
N TYR A 19 -3.00 -11.04 -3.96
CA TYR A 19 -3.25 -11.51 -2.61
C TYR A 19 -2.20 -10.97 -1.63
N LYS A 20 -0.92 -10.96 -2.02
CA LYS A 20 0.14 -10.31 -1.23
C LYS A 20 -0.14 -8.82 -1.05
N TYR A 21 -0.53 -8.14 -2.13
CA TYR A 21 -0.91 -6.73 -2.11
C TYR A 21 -2.08 -6.46 -1.15
N TYR A 22 -3.17 -7.23 -1.27
CA TYR A 22 -4.34 -7.13 -0.40
C TYR A 22 -3.98 -7.38 1.08
N TYR A 23 -3.17 -8.42 1.33
CA TYR A 23 -2.73 -8.75 2.68
C TYR A 23 -1.85 -7.64 3.28
N ALA A 24 -1.03 -6.97 2.47
CA ALA A 24 -0.22 -5.85 2.92
C ALA A 24 -1.08 -4.66 3.38
N LEU A 25 -2.21 -4.40 2.72
CA LEU A 25 -3.16 -3.38 3.18
C LEU A 25 -3.82 -3.78 4.51
N ASN A 26 -4.21 -5.05 4.66
CA ASN A 26 -4.73 -5.56 5.93
C ASN A 26 -3.69 -5.39 7.05
N LEU A 27 -2.45 -5.80 6.79
CA LEU A 27 -1.33 -5.63 7.73
C LEU A 27 -1.13 -4.17 8.11
N ALA A 28 -1.21 -3.25 7.13
CA ALA A 28 -1.09 -1.82 7.38
C ALA A 28 -2.20 -1.30 8.29
N SER A 29 -3.46 -1.64 7.99
CA SER A 29 -4.62 -1.24 8.80
C SER A 29 -4.52 -1.79 10.22
N THR A 30 -4.13 -3.06 10.40
CA THR A 30 -3.93 -3.70 11.71
C THR A 30 -2.84 -2.99 12.49
N TYR A 31 -1.68 -2.71 11.89
CA TYR A 31 -0.63 -1.98 12.58
C TYR A 31 -1.07 -0.59 13.01
N LYS A 32 -1.79 0.12 12.14
CA LYS A 32 -2.31 1.46 12.43
C LYS A 32 -3.31 1.44 13.59
N ALA A 33 -4.18 0.43 13.65
CA ALA A 33 -5.09 0.18 14.76
C ALA A 33 -4.37 -0.14 16.08
N THR A 34 -3.12 -0.65 16.04
CA THR A 34 -2.28 -0.88 17.23
C THR A 34 -1.40 0.33 17.61
N ASN A 35 -1.83 1.55 17.28
CA ASN A 35 -1.12 2.82 17.55
C ASN A 35 0.27 2.95 16.91
N LYS A 36 0.56 2.22 15.82
CA LYS A 36 1.81 2.40 15.06
C LYS A 36 1.64 3.43 13.95
N ASP A 37 2.69 4.16 13.63
CA ASP A 37 2.66 5.07 12.48
C ASP A 37 3.08 4.33 11.20
N VAL A 38 2.07 3.94 10.40
CA VAL A 38 2.27 3.10 9.22
C VAL A 38 2.35 3.94 7.95
N SER A 39 3.26 3.54 7.06
CA SER A 39 3.39 4.08 5.72
C SER A 39 3.54 2.96 4.70
N ILE A 40 2.85 3.09 3.58
CA ILE A 40 2.96 2.17 2.45
C ILE A 40 3.68 2.89 1.32
N PHE A 41 4.73 2.25 0.79
CA PHE A 41 5.45 2.69 -0.40
C PHE A 41 5.18 1.73 -1.55
N TYR A 42 4.37 2.18 -2.52
CA TYR A 42 4.07 1.43 -3.74
C TYR A 42 5.22 1.60 -4.74
N THR A 43 5.78 0.48 -5.16
CA THR A 43 6.87 0.44 -6.14
C THR A 43 6.78 -0.82 -7.00
N GLY A 44 7.57 -0.89 -8.06
CA GLY A 44 7.50 -1.94 -9.06
C GLY A 44 6.08 -2.18 -9.55
N TYR A 45 5.70 -3.46 -9.65
CA TYR A 45 4.41 -3.88 -10.18
C TYR A 45 3.20 -3.50 -9.32
N ALA A 46 3.39 -3.16 -8.03
CA ALA A 46 2.29 -2.86 -7.13
C ALA A 46 1.57 -1.56 -7.50
N ILE A 47 2.24 -0.67 -8.24
CA ILE A 47 1.65 0.58 -8.75
C ILE A 47 0.45 0.30 -9.65
N ASN A 48 0.44 -0.83 -10.37
CA ASN A 48 -0.69 -1.22 -11.23
C ASN A 48 -2.02 -1.35 -10.45
N PHE A 49 -1.95 -1.72 -9.17
CA PHE A 49 -3.15 -1.85 -8.35
C PHE A 49 -3.73 -0.49 -7.93
N LEU A 50 -2.95 0.59 -7.98
CA LEU A 50 -3.46 1.94 -7.72
C LEU A 50 -4.31 2.50 -8.87
N SER A 51 -4.21 1.92 -10.07
CA SER A 51 -4.95 2.35 -11.25
C SER A 51 -6.46 2.13 -11.13
N LYS A 52 -7.28 2.99 -11.76
CA LYS A 52 -8.70 2.70 -11.99
C LYS A 52 -8.97 1.36 -12.68
N TYR A 53 -7.99 0.83 -13.41
CA TYR A 53 -8.05 -0.48 -14.08
C TYR A 53 -7.44 -1.64 -13.28
N TRP A 54 -7.26 -1.49 -11.96
CA TRP A 54 -6.62 -2.49 -11.08
C TRP A 54 -7.15 -3.92 -11.26
N LYS A 55 -8.44 -4.08 -11.61
CA LYS A 55 -9.07 -5.39 -11.86
C LYS A 55 -8.36 -6.22 -12.93
N LYS A 56 -7.71 -5.58 -13.91
CA LYS A 56 -6.90 -6.26 -14.95
C LYS A 56 -5.71 -7.00 -14.35
N TYR A 57 -5.23 -6.55 -13.19
CA TYR A 57 -4.07 -7.09 -12.51
C TYR A 57 -4.46 -8.13 -11.43
N ASP A 58 -5.73 -8.18 -10.99
CA ASP A 58 -6.28 -9.29 -10.19
C ASP A 58 -6.64 -10.51 -11.07
N ARG A 59 -5.62 -11.10 -11.72
CA ARG A 59 -5.81 -12.20 -12.70
C ARG A 59 -6.52 -13.42 -12.10
N LYS A 60 -6.31 -13.70 -10.80
CA LYS A 60 -6.89 -14.83 -10.07
C LYS A 60 -8.29 -14.53 -9.50
N LYS A 61 -8.84 -13.32 -9.77
CA LYS A 61 -10.13 -12.83 -9.27
C LYS A 61 -10.24 -12.96 -7.75
N ILE A 62 -9.15 -12.72 -7.03
CA ILE A 62 -9.06 -12.86 -5.58
C ILE A 62 -10.04 -11.91 -4.89
N ASN A 63 -10.19 -10.68 -5.38
CA ASN A 63 -11.16 -9.73 -4.83
C ASN A 63 -12.58 -10.30 -4.80
N ASN A 64 -12.99 -10.95 -5.90
CA ASN A 64 -14.31 -11.56 -5.98
C ASN A 64 -14.46 -12.75 -5.01
N LYS A 65 -13.38 -13.50 -4.79
CA LYS A 65 -13.35 -14.61 -3.82
C LYS A 65 -13.47 -14.09 -2.38
N LEU A 66 -12.82 -12.97 -2.06
CA LEU A 66 -12.92 -12.30 -0.75
C LEU A 66 -14.35 -11.85 -0.48
N ILE A 67 -14.97 -11.12 -1.41
CA ILE A 67 -16.36 -10.65 -1.29
C ILE A 67 -17.33 -11.82 -1.11
N LYS A 68 -17.17 -12.90 -1.89
CA LYS A 68 -18.00 -14.13 -1.74
C LYS A 68 -17.87 -14.77 -0.35
N LYS A 69 -16.73 -14.62 0.30
CA LYS A 69 -16.48 -15.08 1.68
C LYS A 69 -16.92 -14.07 2.74
N LYS A 70 -17.66 -13.01 2.35
CA LYS A 70 -18.08 -11.91 3.23
C LYS A 70 -16.88 -11.19 3.88
N MET A 71 -15.73 -11.21 3.22
CA MET A 71 -14.58 -10.41 3.61
C MET A 71 -14.61 -9.07 2.87
N PRO A 72 -14.05 -8.01 3.44
CA PRO A 72 -13.97 -6.73 2.77
C PRO A 72 -13.27 -6.82 1.41
N GLY A 73 -13.79 -6.09 0.43
CA GLY A 73 -13.16 -5.95 -0.87
C GLY A 73 -11.88 -5.11 -0.80
N TYR A 74 -11.09 -5.14 -1.88
CA TYR A 74 -9.87 -4.32 -1.98
C TYR A 74 -10.15 -2.83 -1.77
N ILE A 75 -11.16 -2.28 -2.45
CA ILE A 75 -11.48 -0.84 -2.34
C ILE A 75 -11.89 -0.48 -0.90
N GLU A 76 -12.59 -1.38 -0.21
CA GLU A 76 -13.01 -1.18 1.18
C GLU A 76 -11.81 -1.18 2.13
N ILE A 77 -10.90 -2.16 2.02
CA ILE A 77 -9.68 -2.20 2.85
C ILE A 77 -8.78 -1.00 2.57
N LEU A 78 -8.66 -0.58 1.32
CA LEU A 78 -7.87 0.59 0.96
C LEU A 78 -8.47 1.88 1.53
N GLY A 79 -9.79 2.01 1.48
CA GLY A 79 -10.54 3.08 2.16
C GLY A 79 -10.29 3.07 3.66
N LEU A 80 -10.39 1.91 4.31
CA LEU A 80 -10.08 1.75 5.73
C LEU A 80 -8.65 2.22 6.07
N CYS A 81 -7.65 1.87 5.26
CA CYS A 81 -6.29 2.37 5.45
C CYS A 81 -6.23 3.91 5.36
N ALA A 82 -6.96 4.53 4.44
CA ALA A 82 -7.04 5.98 4.32
C ALA A 82 -7.72 6.63 5.53
N ASP A 83 -8.84 6.07 5.99
CA ASP A 83 -9.58 6.53 7.17
C ASP A 83 -8.74 6.44 8.45
N LEU A 84 -7.95 5.37 8.57
CA LEU A 84 -6.98 5.18 9.66
C LEU A 84 -5.72 6.06 9.52
N LYS A 85 -5.65 6.93 8.50
CA LYS A 85 -4.52 7.84 8.24
C LYS A 85 -3.21 7.10 7.99
N VAL A 86 -3.25 5.96 7.29
CA VAL A 86 -2.04 5.34 6.72
C VAL A 86 -1.44 6.30 5.68
N ASN A 87 -0.13 6.52 5.74
CA ASN A 87 0.53 7.38 4.76
C ASN A 87 0.82 6.60 3.49
N PHE A 88 0.42 7.11 2.32
CA PHE A 88 0.67 6.45 1.05
C PHE A 88 1.70 7.20 0.23
N TYR A 89 2.67 6.46 -0.29
CA TYR A 89 3.74 6.97 -1.14
C TYR A 89 3.91 6.10 -2.38
N PHE A 90 4.34 6.67 -3.50
CA PHE A 90 4.67 5.88 -4.70
C PHE A 90 6.01 6.28 -5.33
N CYS A 91 6.62 5.32 -6.02
CA CYS A 91 7.87 5.49 -6.76
C CYS A 91 7.61 5.98 -8.20
N ASN A 92 8.06 7.21 -8.54
CA ASN A 92 7.95 7.72 -9.91
C ASN A 92 8.67 6.82 -10.93
N THR A 93 9.88 6.35 -10.61
CA THR A 93 10.64 5.49 -11.52
C THR A 93 9.88 4.22 -11.92
N ALA A 94 9.08 3.66 -11.00
CA ALA A 94 8.27 2.49 -11.31
C ALA A 94 7.04 2.85 -12.16
N LEU A 95 6.48 4.06 -12.01
CA LEU A 95 5.43 4.57 -12.90
C LEU A 95 5.96 4.75 -14.33
N ASP A 96 7.14 5.38 -14.45
CA ASP A 96 7.80 5.61 -15.73
C ASP A 96 8.14 4.29 -16.44
N PHE A 97 8.69 3.33 -15.69
CA PHE A 97 9.07 2.01 -16.22
C PHE A 97 7.89 1.20 -16.75
N LEU A 98 6.71 1.35 -16.14
CA LEU A 98 5.51 0.61 -16.53
C LEU A 98 4.76 1.26 -17.70
N ASN A 99 5.28 2.36 -18.28
CA ASN A 99 4.63 3.16 -19.33
C ASN A 99 3.18 3.53 -18.98
N SER A 100 2.87 3.59 -17.68
CA SER A 100 1.58 4.02 -17.20
C SER A 100 1.56 5.55 -17.16
N SER A 101 1.41 6.17 -18.32
CA SER A 101 1.09 7.61 -18.43
C SER A 101 -0.25 7.97 -17.76
N ASP A 102 -1.07 6.95 -17.49
CA ASP A 102 -2.28 7.05 -16.67
C ASP A 102 -1.94 7.16 -15.18
N THR A 103 -1.64 8.38 -14.73
CA THR A 103 -1.72 8.81 -13.31
C THR A 103 -3.17 8.83 -12.78
N ASN A 104 -4.08 8.10 -13.43
CA ASN A 104 -5.45 7.89 -13.02
C ASN A 104 -5.50 6.89 -11.85
N PHE A 105 -4.84 7.27 -10.75
CA PHE A 105 -4.96 6.60 -9.48
C PHE A 105 -6.40 6.71 -8.97
N LEU A 106 -6.81 5.77 -8.14
CA LEU A 106 -8.08 5.84 -7.44
C LEU A 106 -8.19 7.20 -6.72
N HIS A 107 -9.17 8.02 -7.13
CA HIS A 107 -9.33 9.42 -6.69
C HIS A 107 -9.49 9.61 -5.18
N ASN A 108 -9.76 8.54 -4.43
CA ASN A 108 -10.11 8.60 -3.02
C ASN A 108 -8.90 8.48 -2.09
N ILE A 109 -7.66 8.48 -2.60
CA ILE A 109 -6.46 8.27 -1.78
C ILE A 109 -5.47 9.40 -2.03
N ASN A 110 -5.12 10.09 -0.94
CA ASN A 110 -4.03 11.06 -0.96
C ASN A 110 -2.69 10.33 -0.95
N ILE A 111 -2.12 10.13 -2.13
CA ILE A 111 -0.86 9.42 -2.34
C ILE A 111 0.21 10.38 -2.88
N LYS A 112 1.42 10.33 -2.31
CA LYS A 112 2.50 11.28 -2.63
C LYS A 112 3.66 10.59 -3.33
N SER A 113 4.22 11.24 -4.34
CA SER A 113 5.46 10.75 -4.95
C SER A 113 6.64 10.91 -3.99
N THR A 114 7.51 9.91 -3.92
CA THR A 114 8.84 10.03 -3.29
C THR A 114 9.83 9.04 -3.91
N PRO A 115 11.11 9.42 -4.08
CA PRO A 115 12.13 8.47 -4.47
C PRO A 115 12.47 7.51 -3.32
N LEU A 116 12.95 6.31 -3.66
CA LEU A 116 13.26 5.23 -2.71
C LEU A 116 14.26 5.68 -1.63
N TYR A 117 15.35 6.36 -2.00
CA TYR A 117 16.36 6.78 -1.03
C TYR A 117 15.79 7.73 0.04
N LYS A 118 14.86 8.62 -0.34
CA LYS A 118 14.27 9.61 0.56
C LYS A 118 13.35 8.93 1.59
N ILE A 119 12.57 7.95 1.14
CA ILE A 119 11.72 7.20 2.08
C ILE A 119 12.58 6.29 2.96
N LEU A 120 13.57 5.57 2.44
CA LEU A 120 14.44 4.74 3.27
C LEU A 120 15.17 5.56 4.34
N ASN A 121 15.71 6.73 3.99
CA ASN A 121 16.36 7.62 4.96
C ASN A 121 15.39 8.10 6.05
N LYS A 122 14.11 8.35 5.72
CA LYS A 122 13.06 8.71 6.69
C LYS A 122 12.77 7.59 7.71
N TYR A 123 12.96 6.32 7.34
CA TYR A 123 12.69 5.13 8.17
C TYR A 123 13.96 4.36 8.55
N LYS A 124 15.15 4.98 8.47
CA LYS A 124 16.46 4.30 8.60
C LYS A 124 16.68 3.50 9.90
N ASN A 125 15.99 3.85 10.97
CA ASN A 125 16.08 3.20 12.29
C ASN A 125 14.72 2.63 12.73
N GLU A 126 13.81 2.46 11.79
CA GLU A 126 12.42 2.04 12.02
C GLU A 126 12.20 0.69 11.35
N GLN A 127 11.08 0.04 11.65
CA GLN A 127 10.78 -1.26 11.05
C GLN A 127 10.40 -1.09 9.57
N THR A 128 11.08 -1.85 8.70
CA THR A 128 10.73 -1.94 7.28
C THR A 128 10.33 -3.37 6.93
N ILE A 129 9.21 -3.51 6.22
CA ILE A 129 8.68 -4.79 5.72
C ILE A 129 8.65 -4.70 4.20
N PHE A 130 9.25 -5.66 3.51
CA PHE A 130 9.26 -5.74 2.05
C PHE A 130 8.33 -6.88 1.60
N ILE A 131 7.37 -6.59 0.72
CA ILE A 131 6.32 -7.51 0.28
C ILE A 131 6.27 -7.60 -1.25
#